data_AF-A0A7C9R5T1-F1
#
_entry.id   AF-A0A7C9R5T1-F1
#
_cell.length_a   1.000
_cell.length_b   1.000
_cell.length_c   1.000
_cell.angle_alpha   90.00
_cell.angle_beta   90.00
_cell.angle_gamma   90.00
#
_symmetry.space_group_name_H-M   'P 1'
#
loop_
_entity.id
_entity.type
_entity.pdbx_description
1 polymer ?
#
loop_
_entity_poly.entity_id
_entity_poly.type
_entity_poly.pdbx_seq_one_letter_code
_entity_poly.pdbx_strand_id
1 'polypeptide(L)'
;MLTRTHERWIAARAIYENTRATVEQLAAVTGWKVATIEARIVREKWVRAAESSRPASQNERLAKVVDRLIGEVEAIGMGTAEGAALLDKARIDAISALTRTLEKIGEITRGSESAKENQIKRDADMAGILRRIDQRIIELAEGYARQLVLRKPEGPIG
;
A
#
# COMPACT_ATOMS: atom_id res chain seq x y z
N MET A 1 2.72 1.09 42.16
CA MET A 1 3.83 1.53 41.28
C MET A 1 3.76 0.91 39.87
N LEU A 2 3.33 -0.35 39.73
CA LEU A 2 3.20 -1.07 38.45
C LEU A 2 2.20 -0.45 37.45
N THR A 3 1.14 0.20 37.93
CA THR A 3 0.11 0.86 37.10
C THR A 3 0.67 2.02 36.27
N ARG A 4 1.48 2.90 36.87
CA ARG A 4 2.15 4.00 36.16
C ARG A 4 3.09 3.51 35.05
N THR A 5 3.75 2.38 35.25
CA THR A 5 4.65 1.83 34.23
C THR A 5 3.86 1.25 33.06
N HIS A 6 2.75 0.58 33.32
CA HIS A 6 1.86 0.06 32.28
C HIS A 6 1.21 1.18 31.46
N GLU A 7 0.69 2.22 32.13
CA GLU A 7 0.13 3.42 31.49
C GLU A 7 1.15 4.13 30.61
N ARG A 8 2.41 4.23 31.05
CA ARG A 8 3.50 4.81 30.24
C ARG A 8 3.79 4.00 28.98
N TRP A 9 3.65 2.68 29.03
CA TRP A 9 3.83 1.84 27.84
C TRP A 9 2.66 1.99 26.84
N ILE A 10 1.43 2.12 27.35
CA ILE A 10 0.26 2.42 26.51
C ILE A 10 0.43 3.78 25.83
N ALA A 11 0.84 4.81 26.58
CA ALA A 11 1.09 6.13 26.03
C ALA A 11 2.21 6.14 24.98
N ALA A 12 3.33 5.46 25.26
CA ALA A 12 4.44 5.33 24.31
C ALA A 12 4.01 4.63 23.01
N ARG A 13 3.16 3.60 23.11
CA ARG A 13 2.56 2.92 21.95
C ARG A 13 1.68 3.86 21.14
N ALA A 14 0.75 4.54 21.81
CA ALA A 14 -0.14 5.48 21.15
C ALA A 14 0.63 6.58 20.40
N ILE A 15 1.72 7.09 20.98
CA ILE A 15 2.60 8.07 20.33
C ILE A 15 3.30 7.42 19.12
N TYR A 16 3.89 6.23 19.26
CA TYR A 16 4.58 5.55 18.15
C TYR A 16 3.67 5.24 16.95
N GLU A 17 2.44 4.80 17.23
CA GLU A 17 1.51 4.32 16.21
C GLU A 17 0.70 5.45 15.56
N ASN A 18 0.42 6.55 16.28
CA ASN A 18 -0.40 7.66 15.78
C ASN A 18 0.40 8.90 15.38
N THR A 19 1.67 8.97 15.77
CA THR A 19 2.56 10.09 15.41
C THR A 19 3.76 9.59 14.62
N ARG A 20 4.44 10.46 13.89
CA ARG A 20 5.69 10.13 13.18
C ARG A 20 6.90 10.02 14.12
N ALA A 21 6.67 9.87 15.43
CA ALA A 21 7.72 9.80 16.43
C ALA A 21 8.73 8.69 16.12
N THR A 22 10.01 9.00 16.29
CA THR A 22 11.09 8.00 16.17
C THR A 22 11.31 7.30 17.52
N VAL A 23 12.00 6.17 17.49
CA VAL A 23 12.31 5.41 18.71
C VAL A 23 13.21 6.22 19.65
N GLU A 24 14.11 7.04 19.09
CA GLU A 24 14.98 7.96 19.82
C GLU A 24 14.18 9.06 20.53
N GLN A 25 13.13 9.58 19.89
CA GLN A 25 12.26 10.57 20.50
C GLN A 25 11.44 9.96 21.64
N LEU A 26 10.96 8.73 21.49
CA LEU A 26 10.29 8.00 22.57
C LEU A 26 11.24 7.71 23.74
N ALA A 27 12.48 7.33 23.45
CA ALA A 27 13.51 7.14 24.47
C ALA A 27 13.79 8.43 25.25
N ALA A 28 13.89 9.57 24.56
CA ALA A 28 14.10 10.87 25.18
C ALA A 28 12.95 11.28 26.12
N VAL A 29 11.69 11.05 25.70
CA VAL A 29 10.50 11.45 26.48
C VAL A 29 10.19 10.47 27.62
N THR A 30 10.43 9.18 27.41
CA THR A 30 10.13 8.14 28.40
C THR A 30 11.31 7.86 29.34
N GLY A 31 12.53 8.27 29.01
CA GLY A 31 13.75 7.94 29.74
C GLY A 31 14.15 6.46 29.64
N TRP A 32 13.52 5.68 28.75
CA TRP A 32 13.91 4.29 28.50
C TRP A 32 15.02 4.22 27.46
N LYS A 33 15.82 3.15 27.53
CA LYS A 33 16.83 2.88 26.50
C LYS A 33 16.15 2.53 25.19
N VAL A 34 16.71 3.01 24.07
CA VAL A 34 16.24 2.72 22.70
C VAL A 34 16.03 1.21 22.50
N ALA A 35 17.03 0.40 22.84
CA ALA A 35 16.96 -1.06 22.72
C ALA A 35 15.78 -1.70 23.47
N THR A 36 15.35 -1.12 24.59
CA THR A 36 14.20 -1.60 25.36
C THR A 36 12.88 -1.34 24.63
N ILE A 37 12.79 -0.20 23.93
CA ILE A 37 11.62 0.17 23.14
C ILE A 37 11.58 -0.67 21.86
N GLU A 38 12.72 -0.84 21.16
CA GLU A 38 12.82 -1.68 19.95
C GLU A 38 12.43 -3.13 20.20
N ALA A 39 12.99 -3.76 21.24
CA ALA A 39 12.67 -5.13 21.61
C ALA A 39 11.16 -5.30 21.87
N ARG A 40 10.52 -4.26 22.42
CA ARG A 40 9.10 -4.27 22.71
C ARG A 40 8.23 -4.02 21.48
N ILE A 41 8.62 -3.10 20.60
CA ILE A 41 7.99 -2.88 19.29
C ILE A 41 7.95 -4.19 18.50
N VAL A 42 9.06 -4.93 18.45
CA VAL A 42 9.14 -6.23 17.75
C VAL A 42 8.24 -7.27 18.42
N ARG A 43 8.33 -7.40 19.75
CA ARG A 43 7.56 -8.39 20.52
C ARG A 43 6.05 -8.18 20.41
N GLU A 44 5.61 -6.92 20.45
CA GLU A 44 4.19 -6.54 20.47
C GLU A 44 3.68 -6.06 19.10
N LYS A 45 4.53 -6.13 18.07
CA LYS A 45 4.23 -5.81 16.67
C LYS A 45 3.61 -4.41 16.50
N TRP A 46 4.21 -3.38 17.11
CA TRP A 46 3.73 -2.02 16.95
C TRP A 46 3.95 -1.53 15.52
N VAL A 47 2.97 -0.84 14.95
CA VAL A 47 3.01 -0.35 13.55
C VAL A 47 3.30 1.13 13.52
N ARG A 48 4.28 1.57 12.72
CA ARG A 48 4.64 2.99 12.68
C ARG A 48 3.62 3.80 11.87
N ALA A 49 3.26 4.99 12.35
CA ALA A 49 2.34 5.91 11.63
C ALA A 49 2.82 6.25 10.19
N ALA A 50 4.14 6.24 9.96
CA ALA A 50 4.74 6.47 8.65
C ALA A 50 4.59 5.28 7.70
N GLU A 51 4.46 4.05 8.22
CA GLU A 51 4.15 2.84 7.44
C GLU A 51 2.64 2.70 7.18
N SER A 52 1.79 3.25 8.06
CA SER A 52 0.34 3.27 7.85
C SER A 52 -0.15 4.45 6.99
N SER A 53 0.61 5.54 6.91
CA SER A 53 0.40 6.57 5.89
C SER A 53 1.02 6.11 4.56
N ARG A 54 0.30 5.25 3.82
CA ARG A 54 0.55 5.18 2.38
C ARG A 54 0.49 6.62 1.85
N PRO A 55 1.49 7.10 1.08
CA PRO A 55 1.33 8.35 0.35
C PRO A 55 0.02 8.22 -0.42
N ALA A 56 -0.90 9.17 -0.22
CA ALA A 56 -2.26 9.10 -0.77
C ALA A 56 -2.18 8.57 -2.18
N SER A 57 -2.87 7.45 -2.44
CA SER A 57 -2.72 6.76 -3.70
C SER A 57 -2.99 7.73 -4.85
N GLN A 58 -2.40 7.50 -6.02
CA GLN A 58 -2.66 8.37 -7.17
C GLN A 58 -4.17 8.58 -7.38
N ASN A 59 -4.98 7.53 -7.16
CA ASN A 59 -6.43 7.56 -7.21
C ASN A 59 -7.07 8.44 -6.11
N GLU A 60 -6.58 8.41 -4.87
CA GLU A 60 -7.08 9.30 -3.79
C GLU A 60 -6.76 10.76 -4.05
N ARG A 61 -5.57 11.05 -4.58
CA ARG A 61 -5.22 12.42 -4.99
C ARG A 61 -6.09 12.88 -6.15
N LEU A 62 -6.38 11.98 -7.08
CA LEU A 62 -7.22 12.25 -8.22
C LEU A 62 -8.68 12.47 -7.83
N ALA A 63 -9.22 11.65 -6.92
CA ALA A 63 -10.57 11.81 -6.38
C ALA A 63 -10.74 13.19 -5.75
N LYS A 64 -9.77 13.65 -4.95
CA LYS A 64 -9.81 15.01 -4.37
C LYS A 64 -9.80 16.13 -5.41
N VAL A 65 -9.07 15.95 -6.51
CA VAL A 65 -9.06 16.92 -7.61
C VAL A 65 -10.41 16.91 -8.33
N VAL A 66 -10.97 15.72 -8.60
CA VAL A 66 -12.29 15.57 -9.23
C VAL A 66 -13.39 16.18 -8.36
N ASP A 67 -13.42 15.88 -7.06
CA ASP A 67 -14.40 16.44 -6.11
C ASP A 67 -14.33 17.97 -6.06
N ARG A 68 -13.11 18.52 -6.08
CA ARG A 68 -12.92 19.97 -6.14
C ARG A 68 -13.47 20.56 -7.44
N LEU A 69 -13.18 19.95 -8.58
CA LEU A 69 -13.65 20.43 -9.88
C LEU A 69 -15.18 20.33 -10.02
N ILE A 70 -15.79 19.28 -9.46
CA ILE A 70 -17.24 19.15 -9.37
C ILE A 70 -17.82 20.32 -8.55
N GLY A 71 -17.25 20.59 -7.37
CA GLY A 71 -17.68 21.72 -6.55
C GLY A 71 -17.52 23.09 -7.23
N GLU A 72 -16.46 23.28 -8.02
CA GLU A 72 -16.28 24.51 -8.82
C GLU A 72 -17.35 24.63 -9.92
N VAL A 73 -17.69 23.54 -10.63
CA VAL A 73 -18.77 23.52 -11.63
C VAL A 73 -20.15 23.77 -11.00
N GLU A 74 -20.44 23.15 -9.85
CA GLU A 74 -21.68 23.34 -9.10
C GLU A 74 -21.82 24.80 -8.62
N ALA A 75 -20.74 25.39 -8.08
CA ALA A 75 -20.73 26.79 -7.67
C ALA A 75 -20.95 27.76 -8.83
N ILE A 76 -20.43 27.45 -10.02
CA ILE A 76 -20.69 28.24 -11.23
C ILE A 76 -22.17 28.10 -11.67
N GLY A 77 -22.76 26.91 -11.52
CA GLY A 77 -24.17 26.64 -11.81
C GLY A 77 -25.15 27.29 -10.82
N MET A 78 -24.77 27.48 -9.55
CA MET A 78 -25.63 28.05 -8.51
C MET A 78 -25.48 29.57 -8.31
N GLY A 79 -24.76 30.26 -9.19
CA GLY A 79 -24.61 31.72 -9.16
C GLY A 79 -25.93 32.47 -9.40
N THR A 80 -26.61 32.81 -8.29
CA THR A 80 -27.55 33.92 -8.05
C THR A 80 -28.69 34.15 -9.06
N ALA A 81 -29.92 33.91 -8.58
CA ALA A 81 -31.21 34.08 -9.23
C ALA A 81 -31.62 35.53 -9.63
N GLU A 82 -30.68 36.46 -9.79
CA GLU A 82 -30.96 37.84 -10.24
C GLU A 82 -30.24 38.24 -11.54
N GLY A 83 -29.61 37.29 -12.22
CA GLY A 83 -28.89 37.53 -13.47
C GLY A 83 -29.13 36.45 -14.53
N ALA A 84 -30.39 36.15 -14.85
CA ALA A 84 -30.75 35.26 -15.96
C ALA A 84 -30.35 35.81 -17.36
N ALA A 85 -29.67 36.95 -17.43
CA ALA A 85 -29.13 37.50 -18.65
C ALA A 85 -27.60 37.31 -18.68
N LEU A 86 -27.17 36.38 -19.53
CA LEU A 86 -25.79 36.01 -19.88
C LEU A 86 -25.10 35.08 -18.88
N LEU A 87 -25.28 33.78 -19.12
CA LEU A 87 -24.17 32.82 -18.99
C LEU A 87 -22.97 33.41 -19.75
N ASP A 88 -22.10 34.13 -19.03
CA ASP A 88 -20.93 34.77 -19.61
C ASP A 88 -20.10 33.73 -20.36
N LYS A 89 -19.67 34.06 -21.58
CA LYS A 89 -18.88 33.18 -22.45
C LYS A 89 -17.65 32.65 -21.71
N ALA A 90 -17.05 33.48 -20.85
CA ALA A 90 -15.93 33.08 -20.00
C ALA A 90 -16.29 31.94 -19.01
N ARG A 91 -17.52 31.90 -18.47
CA ARG A 91 -17.99 30.78 -17.63
C ARG A 91 -18.21 29.50 -18.43
N ILE A 92 -18.78 29.60 -19.63
CA ILE A 92 -19.00 28.45 -20.51
C ILE A 92 -17.66 27.84 -20.95
N ASP A 93 -16.69 28.69 -21.30
CA ASP A 93 -15.34 28.27 -21.67
C ASP A 93 -14.60 27.63 -20.48
N ALA A 94 -14.77 28.17 -19.27
CA ALA A 94 -14.23 27.58 -18.05
C ALA A 94 -14.82 26.20 -17.75
N ILE A 95 -16.15 26.04 -17.81
CA ILE A 95 -16.81 24.74 -17.63
C ILE A 95 -16.34 23.75 -18.71
N SER A 96 -16.24 24.18 -19.97
CA SER A 96 -15.77 23.33 -21.06
C SER A 96 -14.32 22.86 -20.87
N ALA A 97 -13.45 23.72 -20.33
CA ALA A 97 -12.08 23.36 -20.00
C ALA A 97 -12.03 22.35 -18.83
N LEU A 98 -12.83 22.57 -17.79
CA LEU A 98 -12.92 21.65 -16.65
C LEU A 98 -13.42 20.26 -17.07
N THR A 99 -14.47 20.18 -17.90
CA THR A 99 -15.00 18.91 -18.42
C THR A 99 -13.94 18.14 -19.22
N ARG A 100 -13.17 18.82 -20.09
CA ARG A 100 -12.08 18.17 -20.84
C ARG A 100 -10.96 17.66 -19.92
N THR A 101 -10.63 18.42 -18.87
CA THR A 101 -9.62 17.95 -17.90
C THR A 101 -10.10 16.73 -17.12
N LEU A 102 -11.38 16.68 -16.74
CA LEU A 102 -11.99 15.50 -16.10
C LEU A 102 -11.99 14.28 -17.03
N GLU A 103 -12.32 14.47 -18.31
CA GLU A 103 -12.29 13.40 -19.31
C GLU A 103 -10.87 12.85 -19.51
N LYS A 104 -9.87 13.73 -19.61
CA LYS A 104 -8.45 13.33 -19.74
C LYS A 104 -7.93 12.59 -18.52
N ILE A 105 -8.35 13.03 -17.34
CA ILE A 105 -8.08 12.35 -16.06
C ILE A 105 -8.67 10.93 -16.10
N GLY A 106 -9.92 10.79 -16.51
CA GLY A 106 -10.60 9.50 -16.65
C GLY A 106 -9.86 8.51 -17.57
N GLU A 107 -9.38 8.98 -18.73
CA GLU A 107 -8.58 8.17 -19.67
C GLU A 107 -7.30 7.62 -19.04
N ILE A 108 -6.53 8.48 -18.35
CA ILE A 108 -5.24 8.11 -17.74
C ILE A 108 -5.44 7.08 -16.64
N THR A 109 -6.48 7.25 -15.82
CA THR A 109 -6.76 6.35 -14.68
C THR A 109 -7.13 4.95 -15.17
N ARG A 110 -7.99 4.88 -16.19
CA ARG A 110 -8.45 3.61 -16.80
C ARG A 110 -7.29 2.84 -17.46
N GLY A 111 -6.35 3.54 -18.08
CA GLY A 111 -5.10 2.96 -18.58
C GLY A 111 -4.20 2.39 -17.47
N SER A 112 -4.15 3.06 -16.31
CA SER A 112 -3.33 2.60 -15.18
C SER A 112 -3.92 1.38 -14.45
N GLU A 113 -5.25 1.30 -14.33
CA GLU A 113 -5.91 0.16 -13.69
C GLU A 113 -5.82 -1.10 -14.54
N SER A 114 -6.07 -0.99 -15.85
CA SER A 114 -5.90 -2.10 -16.79
C SER A 114 -4.45 -2.62 -16.81
N ALA A 115 -3.45 -1.74 -16.71
CA ALA A 115 -2.04 -2.14 -16.61
C ALA A 115 -1.74 -2.92 -15.31
N LYS A 116 -2.28 -2.47 -14.16
CA LYS A 116 -2.12 -3.15 -12.87
C LYS A 116 -2.81 -4.51 -12.85
N GLU A 117 -4.03 -4.60 -13.37
CA GLU A 117 -4.77 -5.86 -13.46
C GLU A 117 -4.04 -6.87 -14.34
N ASN A 118 -3.49 -6.42 -15.48
CA ASN A 118 -2.68 -7.27 -16.35
C ASN A 118 -1.36 -7.69 -15.72
N GLN A 119 -0.79 -6.91 -14.80
CA GLN A 119 0.40 -7.29 -14.05
C GLN A 119 0.07 -8.37 -13.00
N ILE A 120 -1.02 -8.19 -12.23
CA ILE A 120 -1.47 -9.18 -11.24
C ILE A 120 -1.75 -10.53 -11.89
N LYS A 121 -2.43 -10.54 -13.05
CA LYS A 121 -2.68 -11.77 -13.82
C LYS A 121 -1.38 -12.45 -14.24
N ARG A 122 -0.42 -11.70 -14.78
CA ARG A 122 0.90 -12.22 -15.18
C ARG A 122 1.69 -12.78 -13.99
N ASP A 123 1.64 -12.12 -12.83
CA ASP A 123 2.34 -12.57 -11.62
C ASP A 123 1.70 -13.86 -11.06
N ALA A 124 0.38 -13.96 -11.10
CA ALA A 124 -0.35 -15.17 -10.70
C ALA A 124 -0.03 -16.37 -11.61
N ASP A 125 0.02 -16.14 -12.93
CA ASP A 125 0.40 -17.15 -13.91
C ASP A 125 1.87 -17.59 -13.72
N MET A 126 2.77 -16.62 -13.50
CA MET A 126 4.18 -16.89 -13.20
C MET A 126 4.34 -17.75 -11.95
N ALA A 127 3.63 -17.43 -10.86
CA ALA A 127 3.63 -18.23 -9.65
C ALA A 127 3.13 -19.67 -9.91
N GLY A 128 2.12 -19.83 -10.77
CA GLY A 128 1.64 -21.15 -11.19
C GLY A 128 2.68 -21.95 -12.00
N ILE A 129 3.43 -21.29 -12.88
CA ILE A 129 4.53 -21.92 -13.62
C ILE A 129 5.65 -22.36 -12.66
N LEU A 130 6.07 -21.47 -11.75
CA LEU A 130 7.14 -21.76 -10.79
C LEU A 130 6.79 -22.94 -9.88
N ARG A 131 5.54 -23.05 -9.41
CA ARG A 131 5.09 -24.22 -8.63
C ARG A 131 5.20 -25.54 -9.40
N ARG A 132 4.89 -25.54 -10.70
CA ARG A 132 5.01 -26.75 -11.53
C ARG A 132 6.47 -27.16 -11.73
N ILE A 133 7.37 -26.18 -11.87
CA ILE A 133 8.81 -26.43 -11.96
C ILE A 133 9.31 -27.02 -10.64
N ASP A 134 8.96 -26.42 -9.51
CA ASP A 134 9.37 -26.88 -8.18
C ASP A 134 8.91 -28.33 -7.92
N GLN A 135 7.64 -28.62 -8.21
CA GLN A 135 7.09 -29.98 -8.12
C GLN A 135 7.89 -30.98 -8.98
N ARG A 136 8.25 -30.58 -10.20
CA ARG A 136 9.02 -31.46 -11.10
C ARG A 136 10.45 -31.68 -10.61
N ILE A 137 11.07 -30.67 -10.01
CA ILE A 137 12.40 -30.80 -9.39
C ILE A 137 12.36 -31.81 -8.26
N ILE A 138 11.35 -31.74 -7.39
CA ILE A 138 11.18 -32.69 -6.27
C ILE A 138 11.01 -34.11 -6.81
N GLU A 139 10.12 -34.33 -7.79
CA GLU A 139 9.92 -35.64 -8.41
C GLU A 139 11.19 -36.23 -8.99
N LEU A 140 11.98 -35.42 -9.71
CA LEU A 140 13.24 -35.85 -10.31
C LEU A 140 14.28 -36.17 -9.25
N ALA A 141 14.39 -35.35 -8.20
CA ALA A 141 15.31 -35.57 -7.09
C ALA A 141 14.98 -36.88 -6.34
N GLU A 142 13.71 -37.14 -6.06
CA GLU A 142 13.28 -38.41 -5.46
C GLU A 142 13.55 -39.60 -6.39
N GLY A 143 13.27 -39.46 -7.68
CA GLY A 143 13.57 -40.48 -8.67
C GLY A 143 15.06 -40.83 -8.71
N TYR A 144 15.92 -39.80 -8.68
CA TYR A 144 17.37 -39.96 -8.67
C TYR A 144 17.86 -40.59 -7.36
N ALA A 145 17.31 -40.18 -6.21
CA ALA A 145 17.63 -40.78 -4.92
C ALA A 145 17.28 -42.27 -4.87
N ARG A 146 16.11 -42.67 -5.41
CA ARG A 146 15.73 -44.08 -5.54
C ARG A 146 16.71 -44.87 -6.41
N GLN A 147 17.15 -44.30 -7.53
CA GLN A 147 18.15 -44.93 -8.40
C GLN A 147 19.51 -45.09 -7.72
N LEU A 148 19.96 -44.10 -6.93
CA LEU A 148 21.21 -44.19 -6.18
C LEU A 148 21.18 -45.31 -5.12
N VAL A 149 20.05 -45.49 -4.43
CA VAL A 149 19.88 -46.57 -3.45
C VAL A 149 19.93 -47.94 -4.13
N LEU A 150 19.30 -48.08 -5.30
CA LEU A 150 19.31 -49.33 -6.08
C LEU A 150 20.67 -49.65 -6.70
N ARG A 151 21.52 -48.64 -6.94
CA ARG A 151 22.84 -48.81 -7.57
C ARG A 151 23.97 -48.99 -6.56
N LYS A 152 23.70 -49.14 -5.25
CA LYS A 152 24.73 -49.40 -4.25
C LYS A 152 25.46 -50.71 -4.60
N PRO A 153 26.78 -50.68 -4.94
CA PRO A 153 27.52 -51.92 -5.15
C PRO A 153 27.67 -52.62 -3.80
N GLU A 154 27.36 -53.92 -3.77
CA GLU A 154 27.84 -54.81 -2.71
C GLU A 154 29.38 -54.75 -2.75
N GLY A 155 29.96 -54.00 -1.79
CA GLY A 155 31.40 -54.03 -1.54
C GLY A 155 31.80 -55.43 -1.06
N PRO A 156 33.05 -55.85 -1.32
CA PRO A 156 33.45 -57.25 -1.24
C PRO A 156 33.30 -57.77 0.18
N ILE A 157 32.64 -58.93 0.30
CA ILE A 157 32.67 -59.76 1.50
C ILE A 157 34.12 -60.25 1.65
N GLY A 158 34.73 -59.96 2.80
CA GLY A 158 36.09 -60.36 3.13
C GLY A 158 36.29 -61.86 3.19
#